data_AF-A0A1V6EH51-F1
#
_entry.id   AF-A0A1V6EH51-F1
#
_cell.length_a   1.000
_cell.length_b   1.000
_cell.length_c   1.000
_cell.angle_alpha   90.00
_cell.angle_beta   90.00
_cell.angle_gamma   90.00
#
_symmetry.space_group_name_H-M   'P 1'
#
loop_
_entity.id
_entity.type
_entity.pdbx_description
1 polymer ?
#
loop_
_entity_poly.entity_id
_entity_poly.type
_entity_poly.pdbx_seq_one_letter_code
_entity_poly.pdbx_strand_id
1 'polypeptide(L)'
;MTKKVSALIILILVMACLVSCNTGAVREPVQSSVLKPETYYTSFKISACFGRFIETPYGSYFASGNRYIYYSHKGNTKYVKLCNKPDCSHNSEDCNAFLKGSVIGYYDNKIYYRRFKHIYCMDMDGCNHKIVKALYEEHCSNHGYFHNGYYYYIKTNFAEYNGVKGKDDPTLYRTKVDDKSESEVLLTNDLILQTDMFTMIGDNIYISVRNSDPDKISSLYSYSTVTESLSKLTDDWSGLGSYLRDENKGYCYVKNKGFYEYDFGTNEMSLVKPIELENGGISGAFYLDDYILLVHNNSVPFDYENQVMCIYDRDYNLLNTIVFDKANGKIPGGFLSDVDGYIIFSSNFRDKPDYYIDKSEIGTDNLQFHKIED
;
A
#
# COMPACT_ATOMS: atom_id res chain seq x y z
N MET A 1 -2.98 35.87 65.91
CA MET A 1 -2.31 35.81 64.58
C MET A 1 -2.65 34.55 63.77
N THR A 2 -3.69 33.78 64.15
CA THR A 2 -3.89 32.40 63.69
C THR A 2 -5.06 32.20 62.72
N LYS A 3 -6.11 33.04 62.75
CA LYS A 3 -7.24 32.90 61.81
C LYS A 3 -6.96 33.39 60.38
N LYS A 4 -6.15 34.45 60.22
CA LYS A 4 -5.77 34.98 58.89
C LYS A 4 -4.73 34.11 58.19
N VAL A 5 -3.85 33.45 58.95
CA VAL A 5 -2.87 32.50 58.40
C VAL A 5 -3.54 31.19 57.99
N SER A 6 -4.50 30.67 58.78
CA SER A 6 -5.31 29.52 58.36
C SER A 6 -6.14 29.81 57.11
N ALA A 7 -6.73 31.00 56.97
CA ALA A 7 -7.47 31.36 55.77
C ALA A 7 -6.55 31.44 54.53
N LEU A 8 -5.32 31.94 54.68
CA LEU A 8 -4.35 32.01 53.59
C LEU A 8 -3.82 30.62 53.19
N ILE A 9 -3.57 29.74 54.17
CA ILE A 9 -3.13 28.36 53.92
C ILE A 9 -4.24 27.53 53.24
N ILE A 10 -5.50 27.72 53.65
CA ILE A 10 -6.65 27.07 52.99
C ILE A 10 -6.83 27.61 51.56
N LEU A 11 -6.64 28.92 51.33
CA LEU A 11 -6.75 29.49 49.98
C LEU A 11 -5.63 29.01 49.04
N ILE A 12 -4.40 28.83 49.56
CA ILE A 12 -3.27 28.26 48.81
C ILE A 12 -3.48 26.76 48.54
N LEU A 13 -4.05 26.00 49.49
CA LEU A 13 -4.40 24.59 49.30
C LEU A 13 -5.53 24.41 48.27
N VAL A 14 -6.52 25.31 48.24
CA VAL A 14 -7.60 25.28 47.24
C VAL A 14 -7.08 25.70 45.86
N MET A 15 -6.17 26.67 45.76
CA MET A 15 -5.50 26.99 44.48
C MET A 15 -4.55 25.88 44.00
N ALA A 16 -3.88 25.17 44.91
CA ALA A 16 -3.05 24.00 44.56
C ALA A 16 -3.89 22.78 44.10
N CYS A 17 -5.14 22.65 44.59
CA CYS A 17 -6.09 21.65 44.10
C CYS A 17 -6.71 22.01 42.73
N LEU A 18 -6.59 23.27 42.28
CA LEU A 18 -7.10 23.72 40.97
C LEU A 18 -6.03 23.66 39.84
N VAL A 19 -4.79 23.25 40.16
CA VAL A 19 -3.69 23.08 39.17
C VAL A 19 -3.35 21.60 38.93
N SER A 20 -4.14 20.66 39.48
CA SER A 20 -3.97 19.23 39.23
C SER A 20 -5.22 18.62 38.59
N CYS A 21 -5.47 19.02 37.35
CA CYS A 21 -6.22 18.25 36.36
C CYS A 21 -5.53 18.45 35.00
N ASN A 22 -4.24 18.11 34.94
CA ASN A 22 -3.65 17.62 33.70
C ASN A 22 -3.50 16.10 33.86
N THR A 23 -4.63 15.42 34.10
CA THR A 23 -4.74 14.03 33.67
C THR A 23 -4.59 14.12 32.16
N GLY A 24 -3.41 13.74 31.67
CA GLY A 24 -3.15 13.61 30.26
C GLY A 24 -4.40 12.99 29.66
N ALA A 25 -5.02 13.69 28.71
CA ALA A 25 -5.96 13.04 27.84
C ALA A 25 -5.18 11.85 27.30
N VAL A 26 -5.50 10.66 27.80
CA VAL A 26 -5.29 9.44 27.05
C VAL A 26 -5.98 9.81 25.74
N ARG A 27 -5.18 10.17 24.74
CA ARG A 27 -5.66 10.17 23.37
C ARG A 27 -6.07 8.74 23.21
N GLU A 28 -7.38 8.47 23.35
CA GLU A 28 -7.95 7.31 22.71
C GLU A 28 -7.40 7.35 21.29
N PRO A 29 -6.85 6.22 20.78
CA PRO A 29 -6.43 6.19 19.41
C PRO A 29 -7.61 6.71 18.61
N VAL A 30 -7.41 7.81 17.89
CA VAL A 30 -8.41 8.35 16.99
C VAL A 30 -8.68 7.23 16.01
N GLN A 31 -9.72 6.46 16.28
CA GLN A 31 -10.17 5.36 15.46
C GLN A 31 -10.92 6.01 14.29
N SER A 32 -10.21 6.79 13.48
CA SER A 32 -10.74 7.29 12.21
C SER A 32 -10.58 6.19 11.17
N SER A 33 -11.35 5.12 11.34
CA SER A 33 -11.77 4.31 10.23
C SER A 33 -13.28 4.26 10.32
N VAL A 34 -13.98 5.08 9.53
CA VAL A 34 -15.31 4.69 9.09
C VAL A 34 -15.11 3.29 8.52
N LEU A 35 -15.56 2.26 9.25
CA LEU A 35 -15.49 0.87 8.79
C LEU A 35 -16.25 0.86 7.48
N LYS A 36 -15.50 0.78 6.36
CA LYS A 36 -16.12 0.68 5.04
C LYS A 36 -17.07 -0.52 5.10
N PRO A 37 -18.27 -0.42 4.50
CA PRO A 37 -19.15 -1.57 4.41
C PRO A 37 -18.36 -2.74 3.86
N GLU A 38 -18.61 -3.93 4.37
CA GLU A 38 -17.86 -5.13 4.04
C GLU A 38 -17.69 -5.31 2.52
N THR A 39 -18.71 -4.95 1.74
CA THR A 39 -18.73 -4.90 0.28
C THR A 39 -17.54 -4.18 -0.36
N TYR A 40 -17.01 -3.16 0.31
CA TYR A 40 -15.94 -2.26 -0.14
C TYR A 40 -14.63 -2.45 0.62
N TYR A 41 -14.54 -3.44 1.52
CA TYR A 41 -13.36 -3.64 2.35
C TYR A 41 -12.23 -4.23 1.51
N THR A 42 -11.46 -3.33 0.88
CA THR A 42 -10.11 -3.61 0.39
C THR A 42 -9.22 -2.55 1.04
N SER A 43 -8.39 -2.95 1.99
CA SER A 43 -7.25 -2.12 2.37
C SER A 43 -6.28 -2.17 1.20
N PHE A 44 -6.22 -1.10 0.40
CA PHE A 44 -5.12 -0.92 -0.54
C PHE A 44 -3.86 -0.71 0.29
N LYS A 45 -3.21 -1.82 0.66
CA LYS A 45 -1.94 -1.80 1.37
C LYS A 45 -0.87 -1.61 0.32
N ILE A 46 -0.14 -0.50 0.44
CA ILE A 46 1.02 -0.26 -0.42
C ILE A 46 2.03 -1.35 -0.09
N SER A 47 2.16 -2.27 -1.02
CA SER A 47 3.02 -3.45 -0.97
C SER A 47 4.06 -3.33 -2.07
N ALA A 48 5.23 -3.95 -1.91
CA ALA A 48 6.18 -4.12 -3.01
C ALA A 48 5.55 -4.86 -4.23
N CYS A 49 4.45 -5.59 -4.03
CA CYS A 49 3.67 -6.27 -5.05
C CYS A 49 2.34 -5.56 -5.31
N PHE A 50 2.39 -4.34 -5.87
CA PHE A 50 1.23 -3.49 -6.14
C PHE A 50 0.01 -4.27 -6.68
N GLY A 51 -1.09 -4.22 -5.89
CA GLY A 51 -2.37 -4.79 -6.26
C GLY A 51 -2.42 -6.32 -6.33
N ARG A 52 -1.42 -7.04 -5.80
CA ARG A 52 -1.41 -8.52 -5.74
C ARG A 52 -1.78 -9.08 -4.38
N PHE A 53 -1.87 -8.24 -3.38
CA PHE A 53 -2.26 -8.61 -2.02
C PHE A 53 -3.52 -7.86 -1.63
N ILE A 54 -4.50 -8.56 -1.08
CA ILE A 54 -5.73 -7.95 -0.56
C ILE A 54 -6.06 -8.58 0.78
N GLU A 55 -6.53 -7.77 1.71
CA GLU A 55 -7.08 -8.20 2.99
C GLU A 55 -8.58 -7.95 2.99
N THR A 56 -9.32 -8.93 3.47
CA THR A 56 -10.78 -8.94 3.62
C THR A 56 -11.14 -9.25 5.08
N PRO A 57 -12.39 -9.03 5.52
CA PRO A 57 -12.80 -9.43 6.86
C PRO A 57 -12.60 -10.92 7.18
N TYR A 58 -12.52 -11.77 6.16
CA TYR A 58 -12.38 -13.23 6.27
C TYR A 58 -10.93 -13.74 6.27
N GLY A 59 -9.99 -12.91 5.83
CA GLY A 59 -8.61 -13.32 5.60
C GLY A 59 -7.98 -12.58 4.43
N SER A 60 -6.83 -13.05 4.00
CA SER A 60 -6.01 -12.37 2.98
C SER A 60 -5.79 -13.24 1.75
N TYR A 61 -5.70 -12.60 0.60
CA TYR A 61 -5.44 -13.24 -0.68
C TYR A 61 -4.17 -12.70 -1.31
N PHE A 62 -3.43 -13.58 -1.97
CA PHE A 62 -2.19 -13.23 -2.67
C PHE A 62 -2.16 -13.84 -4.08
N ALA A 63 -2.04 -12.99 -5.09
CA ALA A 63 -1.82 -13.38 -6.48
C ALA A 63 -0.33 -13.48 -6.78
N SER A 64 0.16 -14.71 -6.92
CA SER A 64 1.57 -14.99 -7.11
C SER A 64 2.02 -14.83 -8.57
N GLY A 65 3.34 -14.64 -8.74
CA GLY A 65 3.96 -14.65 -10.06
C GLY A 65 3.89 -15.99 -10.81
N ASN A 66 3.65 -17.12 -10.12
CA ASN A 66 3.47 -18.44 -10.76
C ASN A 66 2.03 -18.70 -11.28
N ARG A 67 1.18 -17.66 -11.32
CA ARG A 67 -0.19 -17.70 -11.85
C ARG A 67 -1.15 -18.48 -10.96
N TYR A 68 -0.98 -18.40 -9.66
CA TYR A 68 -1.93 -18.95 -8.69
C TYR A 68 -2.36 -17.88 -7.70
N ILE A 69 -3.56 -18.05 -7.14
CA ILE A 69 -4.02 -17.28 -5.99
C ILE A 69 -3.97 -18.15 -4.73
N TYR A 70 -3.48 -17.54 -3.66
CA TYR A 70 -3.41 -18.14 -2.34
C TYR A 70 -4.35 -17.41 -1.39
N TYR A 71 -4.82 -18.13 -0.37
CA TYR A 71 -5.65 -17.61 0.71
C TYR A 71 -5.05 -18.02 2.06
N SER A 72 -5.06 -17.08 3.00
CA SER A 72 -4.86 -17.34 4.43
C SER A 72 -6.09 -16.87 5.19
N HIS A 73 -6.58 -17.71 6.10
CA HIS A 73 -7.66 -17.33 7.00
C HIS A 73 -7.21 -16.18 7.91
N LYS A 74 -8.16 -15.33 8.33
CA LYS A 74 -7.86 -14.24 9.27
C LYS A 74 -7.19 -14.75 10.54
N GLY A 75 -6.17 -14.05 11.02
CA GLY A 75 -5.34 -14.45 12.15
C GLY A 75 -4.36 -15.60 11.87
N ASN A 76 -4.26 -16.09 10.63
CA ASN A 76 -3.32 -17.15 10.25
C ASN A 76 -2.22 -16.61 9.32
N THR A 77 -1.02 -17.18 9.45
CA THR A 77 0.13 -16.89 8.57
C THR A 77 0.20 -17.86 7.39
N LYS A 78 -0.50 -19.00 7.45
CA LYS A 78 -0.42 -20.06 6.44
C LYS A 78 -1.28 -19.79 5.21
N TYR A 79 -0.61 -19.68 4.06
CA TYR A 79 -1.24 -19.52 2.75
C TYR A 79 -1.38 -20.87 2.02
N VAL A 80 -2.60 -21.17 1.58
CA VAL A 80 -2.93 -22.35 0.77
C VAL A 80 -3.47 -21.92 -0.60
N LYS A 81 -3.31 -22.76 -1.63
CA LYS A 81 -3.92 -22.49 -2.95
C LYS A 81 -5.43 -22.40 -2.80
N LEU A 82 -6.05 -21.35 -3.33
CA LEU A 82 -7.48 -21.11 -3.24
C LEU A 82 -8.26 -22.04 -4.18
N CYS A 83 -8.46 -23.29 -3.76
CA CYS A 83 -9.11 -24.30 -4.57
C CYS A 83 -9.96 -25.23 -3.70
N ASN A 84 -11.24 -25.33 -4.02
CA ASN A 84 -12.17 -26.20 -3.28
C ASN A 84 -12.31 -27.63 -3.86
N LYS A 85 -11.52 -28.01 -4.87
CA LYS A 85 -11.53 -29.35 -5.46
C LYS A 85 -10.67 -30.31 -4.61
N PRO A 86 -11.25 -31.34 -3.96
CA PRO A 86 -10.53 -32.20 -3.02
C PRO A 86 -9.30 -32.88 -3.62
N ASP A 87 -9.40 -33.39 -4.85
CA ASP A 87 -8.34 -34.16 -5.51
C ASP A 87 -7.61 -33.35 -6.60
N CYS A 88 -7.51 -32.03 -6.43
CA CYS A 88 -6.84 -31.19 -7.42
C CYS A 88 -5.32 -31.37 -7.38
N SER A 89 -4.72 -31.76 -8.50
CA SER A 89 -3.26 -31.85 -8.66
C SER A 89 -2.54 -30.49 -8.64
N HIS A 90 -3.29 -29.38 -8.73
CA HIS A 90 -2.78 -28.00 -8.76
C HIS A 90 -1.64 -27.77 -9.78
N ASN A 91 -1.72 -28.39 -10.95
CA ASN A 91 -0.70 -28.33 -12.00
C ASN A 91 -1.26 -27.97 -13.40
N SER A 92 -2.56 -27.68 -13.50
CA SER A 92 -3.22 -27.30 -14.75
C SER A 92 -4.10 -26.06 -14.57
N GLU A 93 -4.59 -25.53 -15.69
CA GLU A 93 -5.54 -24.41 -15.71
C GLU A 93 -6.92 -24.79 -15.18
N ASP A 94 -7.18 -26.09 -14.99
CA ASP A 94 -8.43 -26.59 -14.40
C ASP A 94 -8.46 -26.41 -12.88
N CYS A 95 -7.33 -26.06 -12.25
CA CYS A 95 -7.28 -25.73 -10.84
C CYS A 95 -8.07 -24.44 -10.57
N ASN A 96 -8.94 -24.44 -9.56
CA ASN A 96 -9.68 -23.24 -9.15
C ASN A 96 -8.75 -22.12 -8.65
N ALA A 97 -7.56 -22.45 -8.16
CA ALA A 97 -6.58 -21.44 -7.76
C ALA A 97 -5.85 -20.82 -8.96
N PHE A 98 -6.03 -21.33 -10.18
CA PHE A 98 -5.26 -20.87 -11.34
C PHE A 98 -5.68 -19.47 -11.77
N LEU A 99 -4.75 -18.53 -11.66
CA LEU A 99 -4.97 -17.11 -11.89
C LEU A 99 -3.97 -16.58 -12.94
N LYS A 100 -4.39 -16.49 -14.20
CA LYS A 100 -3.65 -15.74 -15.26
C LYS A 100 -3.82 -14.21 -15.12
N GLY A 101 -3.94 -13.72 -13.89
CA GLY A 101 -4.12 -12.31 -13.56
C GLY A 101 -2.91 -11.76 -12.80
N SER A 102 -2.69 -10.46 -12.88
CA SER A 102 -1.53 -9.79 -12.25
C SER A 102 -1.91 -8.85 -11.11
N VAL A 103 -3.19 -8.50 -11.02
CA VAL A 103 -3.75 -7.55 -10.05
C VAL A 103 -5.12 -8.10 -9.64
N ILE A 104 -5.39 -8.08 -8.35
CA ILE A 104 -6.62 -8.58 -7.72
C ILE A 104 -7.31 -7.48 -6.91
N GLY A 105 -8.61 -7.60 -6.76
CA GLY A 105 -9.45 -6.74 -5.92
C GLY A 105 -10.58 -7.53 -5.31
N TYR A 106 -11.09 -7.05 -4.19
CA TYR A 106 -12.29 -7.60 -3.57
C TYR A 106 -13.43 -6.60 -3.70
N TYR A 107 -14.60 -7.08 -4.11
CA TYR A 107 -15.82 -6.29 -4.11
C TYR A 107 -17.03 -7.24 -4.07
N ASP A 108 -18.03 -6.91 -3.26
CA ASP A 108 -19.32 -7.63 -3.17
C ASP A 108 -19.19 -9.17 -3.16
N ASN A 109 -18.42 -9.69 -2.19
CA ASN A 109 -18.18 -11.13 -2.01
C ASN A 109 -17.58 -11.85 -3.23
N LYS A 110 -16.84 -11.12 -4.07
CA LYS A 110 -16.12 -11.66 -5.23
C LYS A 110 -14.70 -11.15 -5.30
N ILE A 111 -13.85 -11.97 -5.87
CA ILE A 111 -12.49 -11.58 -6.24
C ILE A 111 -12.49 -11.22 -7.72
N TYR A 112 -12.10 -9.99 -8.00
CA TYR A 112 -11.91 -9.48 -9.34
C TYR A 112 -10.44 -9.50 -9.69
N TYR A 113 -10.12 -9.75 -10.96
CA TYR A 113 -8.75 -9.72 -11.43
C TYR A 113 -8.67 -9.33 -12.90
N ARG A 114 -7.57 -8.67 -13.26
CA ARG A 114 -7.31 -8.24 -14.63
C ARG A 114 -6.44 -9.27 -15.34
N ARG A 115 -6.90 -9.72 -16.51
CA ARG A 115 -6.15 -10.57 -17.43
C ARG A 115 -6.23 -9.97 -18.84
N PHE A 116 -5.08 -9.45 -19.31
CA PHE A 116 -4.99 -8.72 -20.56
C PHE A 116 -6.06 -7.61 -20.64
N LYS A 117 -6.82 -7.53 -21.73
CA LYS A 117 -7.86 -6.51 -21.93
C LYS A 117 -9.20 -6.80 -21.23
N HIS A 118 -9.26 -7.76 -20.31
CA HIS A 118 -10.50 -8.15 -19.65
C HIS A 118 -10.39 -8.11 -18.13
N ILE A 119 -11.51 -7.76 -17.50
CA ILE A 119 -11.77 -8.04 -16.09
C ILE A 119 -12.49 -9.37 -16.00
N TYR A 120 -11.99 -10.21 -15.10
CA TYR A 120 -12.63 -11.43 -14.68
C TYR A 120 -13.08 -11.27 -13.22
N CYS A 121 -14.01 -12.13 -12.81
CA CYS A 121 -14.27 -12.37 -11.40
C CYS A 121 -14.35 -13.87 -11.12
N MET A 122 -14.24 -14.21 -9.84
CA MET A 122 -14.42 -15.55 -9.29
C MET A 122 -15.08 -15.43 -7.91
N ASP A 123 -15.61 -16.55 -7.42
CA ASP A 123 -16.09 -16.65 -6.06
C ASP A 123 -14.90 -16.69 -5.08
N MET A 124 -15.15 -16.37 -3.80
CA MET A 124 -14.10 -16.30 -2.78
C MET A 124 -13.38 -17.63 -2.49
N ASP A 125 -13.91 -18.75 -2.98
CA ASP A 125 -13.30 -20.08 -2.88
C ASP A 125 -12.50 -20.49 -4.13
N GLY A 126 -12.33 -19.56 -5.07
CA GLY A 126 -11.63 -19.75 -6.35
C GLY A 126 -12.49 -20.38 -7.45
N CYS A 127 -13.78 -20.65 -7.23
CA CYS A 127 -14.63 -21.19 -8.28
C CYS A 127 -15.17 -20.15 -9.24
N ASN A 128 -15.76 -20.66 -10.34
CA ASN A 128 -16.67 -19.89 -11.21
C ASN A 128 -16.02 -18.66 -11.85
N HIS A 129 -14.78 -18.81 -12.30
CA HIS A 129 -14.09 -17.80 -13.10
C HIS A 129 -14.91 -17.41 -14.32
N LYS A 130 -15.23 -16.12 -14.45
CA LYS A 130 -15.97 -15.58 -15.59
C LYS A 130 -15.44 -14.23 -16.03
N ILE A 131 -15.49 -13.98 -17.34
CA ILE A 131 -15.25 -12.65 -17.90
C ILE A 131 -16.45 -11.78 -17.54
N VAL A 132 -16.21 -10.61 -16.97
CA VAL A 132 -17.27 -9.64 -16.65
C VAL A 132 -17.27 -8.45 -17.60
N LYS A 133 -16.09 -8.02 -18.06
CA LYS A 133 -15.97 -6.80 -18.88
C LYS A 133 -14.72 -6.82 -19.76
N ALA A 134 -14.83 -6.29 -20.97
CA ALA A 134 -13.69 -5.94 -21.83
C ALA A 134 -13.36 -4.46 -21.61
N LEU A 135 -12.08 -4.13 -21.51
CA LEU A 135 -11.60 -2.78 -21.16
C LEU A 135 -11.31 -1.91 -22.38
N TYR A 136 -10.87 -2.52 -23.47
CA TYR A 136 -10.43 -1.86 -24.71
C TYR A 136 -10.21 -2.90 -25.81
N GLU A 137 -10.24 -2.51 -27.09
CA GLU A 137 -10.14 -3.44 -28.22
C GLU A 137 -8.69 -3.79 -28.63
N GLU A 138 -7.78 -2.81 -28.60
CA GLU A 138 -6.37 -2.92 -29.07
C GLU A 138 -5.32 -3.05 -27.94
N HIS A 139 -4.03 -2.92 -28.22
CA HIS A 139 -2.98 -2.99 -27.21
C HIS A 139 -2.81 -1.65 -26.49
N CYS A 140 -3.11 -1.61 -25.19
CA CYS A 140 -2.83 -0.48 -24.31
C CYS A 140 -1.87 -0.88 -23.17
N SER A 141 -0.99 0.05 -22.78
CA SER A 141 -0.12 -0.07 -21.61
C SER A 141 -0.94 0.22 -20.36
N ASN A 142 -1.06 -0.74 -19.43
CA ASN A 142 -1.97 -0.60 -18.30
C ASN A 142 -1.26 -0.78 -16.96
N HIS A 143 -0.95 0.34 -16.33
CA HIS A 143 -0.95 0.44 -14.87
C HIS A 143 -2.41 0.59 -14.42
N GLY A 144 -2.83 -0.23 -13.46
CA GLY A 144 -4.20 -0.19 -12.96
C GLY A 144 -4.40 -1.05 -11.72
N TYR A 145 -5.37 -0.68 -10.90
CA TYR A 145 -5.70 -1.40 -9.68
C TYR A 145 -7.20 -1.29 -9.37
N PHE A 146 -7.66 -2.19 -8.51
CA PHE A 146 -9.03 -2.23 -8.03
C PHE A 146 -9.18 -1.37 -6.79
N HIS A 147 -10.24 -0.56 -6.75
CA HIS A 147 -10.59 0.23 -5.58
C HIS A 147 -12.10 0.48 -5.54
N ASN A 148 -12.73 0.21 -4.40
CA ASN A 148 -14.16 0.44 -4.13
C ASN A 148 -15.13 -0.01 -5.25
N GLY A 149 -14.94 -1.19 -5.84
CA GLY A 149 -15.81 -1.71 -6.91
C GLY A 149 -15.55 -1.14 -8.30
N TYR A 150 -14.46 -0.40 -8.46
CA TYR A 150 -13.98 0.07 -9.76
C TYR A 150 -12.59 -0.50 -10.06
N TYR A 151 -12.32 -0.70 -11.34
CA TYR A 151 -10.97 -0.88 -11.85
C TYR A 151 -10.52 0.42 -12.50
N TYR A 152 -9.46 1.00 -11.96
CA TYR A 152 -8.84 2.22 -12.49
C TYR A 152 -7.68 1.82 -13.38
N TYR A 153 -7.58 2.45 -14.55
CA TYR A 153 -6.51 2.12 -15.48
C TYR A 153 -6.20 3.28 -16.41
N ILE A 154 -4.93 3.33 -16.80
CA ILE A 154 -4.44 4.24 -17.82
C ILE A 154 -4.59 3.56 -19.18
N LYS A 155 -5.06 4.31 -20.18
CA LYS A 155 -5.03 3.92 -21.58
C LYS A 155 -4.04 4.82 -22.31
N THR A 156 -3.03 4.22 -22.91
CA THR A 156 -2.07 4.88 -23.81
C THR A 156 -1.82 3.98 -25.02
N ASN A 157 -1.32 4.55 -26.11
CA ASN A 157 -0.85 3.74 -27.22
C ASN A 157 0.48 3.07 -26.84
N PHE A 158 0.67 1.78 -27.19
CA PHE A 158 1.92 1.06 -26.93
C PHE A 158 3.16 1.78 -27.50
N ALA A 159 3.00 2.53 -28.61
CA ALA A 159 4.04 3.38 -29.17
C ALA A 159 4.50 4.49 -28.20
N GLU A 160 3.59 5.04 -27.40
CA GLU A 160 3.87 6.16 -26.47
C GLU A 160 4.73 5.74 -25.30
N TYR A 161 4.54 4.50 -24.81
CA TYR A 161 5.38 3.94 -23.75
C TYR A 161 6.85 3.78 -24.19
N ASN A 162 7.09 3.63 -25.49
CA ASN A 162 8.44 3.59 -26.09
C ASN A 162 8.91 4.97 -26.61
N GLY A 163 8.27 6.06 -26.20
CA GLY A 163 8.68 7.42 -26.54
C GLY A 163 8.21 7.92 -27.92
N VAL A 164 7.34 7.18 -28.62
CA VAL A 164 6.72 7.62 -29.88
C VAL A 164 5.31 8.11 -29.61
N LYS A 165 5.07 9.42 -29.71
CA LYS A 165 3.74 10.00 -29.47
C LYS A 165 2.70 9.36 -30.39
N GLY A 166 1.68 8.74 -29.80
CA GLY A 166 0.55 8.15 -30.50
C GLY A 166 -0.45 9.23 -30.89
N LYS A 167 -1.57 8.78 -31.45
CA LYS A 167 -2.64 9.67 -31.95
C LYS A 167 -3.68 10.02 -30.88
N ASP A 168 -3.74 9.26 -29.79
CA ASP A 168 -4.77 9.42 -28.76
C ASP A 168 -4.16 10.14 -27.56
N ASP A 169 -4.93 11.03 -26.93
CA ASP A 169 -4.47 11.67 -25.70
C ASP A 169 -4.40 10.65 -24.55
N PRO A 170 -3.34 10.68 -23.72
CA PRO A 170 -3.19 9.78 -22.60
C PRO A 170 -4.25 10.07 -21.53
N THR A 171 -4.99 9.03 -21.13
CA THR A 171 -6.19 9.18 -20.30
C THR A 171 -6.25 8.14 -19.18
N LEU A 172 -6.62 8.62 -17.99
CA LEU A 172 -7.01 7.80 -16.83
C LEU A 172 -8.51 7.51 -16.89
N TYR A 173 -8.86 6.23 -16.78
CA TYR A 173 -10.23 5.73 -16.76
C TYR A 173 -10.56 5.04 -15.45
N ARG A 174 -11.86 4.96 -15.14
CA ARG A 174 -12.40 3.95 -14.24
C ARG A 174 -13.53 3.18 -14.91
N THR A 175 -13.69 1.93 -14.53
CA THR A 175 -14.86 1.14 -14.92
C THR A 175 -15.40 0.39 -13.72
N LYS A 176 -16.72 0.40 -13.55
CA LYS A 176 -17.37 -0.38 -12.50
C LYS A 176 -17.29 -1.87 -12.83
N VAL A 177 -17.00 -2.71 -11.84
CA VAL A 177 -16.63 -4.11 -12.11
C VAL A 177 -17.81 -5.08 -12.16
N ASP A 178 -18.96 -4.69 -11.62
CA ASP A 178 -20.12 -5.56 -11.37
C ASP A 178 -21.29 -5.34 -12.34
N ASP A 179 -21.20 -4.36 -13.24
CA ASP A 179 -22.24 -4.06 -14.22
C ASP A 179 -21.69 -3.81 -15.63
N LYS A 180 -22.59 -3.45 -16.55
CA LYS A 180 -22.30 -3.22 -17.96
C LYS A 180 -22.09 -1.74 -18.30
N SER A 181 -21.84 -0.88 -17.31
CA SER A 181 -21.55 0.52 -17.60
C SER A 181 -20.31 0.64 -18.49
N GLU A 182 -20.31 1.61 -19.39
CA GLU A 182 -19.10 1.98 -20.12
C GLU A 182 -18.04 2.53 -19.15
N SER A 183 -16.79 2.55 -19.60
CA SER A 183 -15.70 3.18 -18.84
C SER A 183 -15.86 4.69 -18.82
N GLU A 184 -15.61 5.28 -17.65
CA GLU A 184 -15.67 6.72 -17.42
C GLU A 184 -14.26 7.30 -17.57
N VAL A 185 -14.15 8.42 -18.29
CA VAL A 185 -12.94 9.24 -18.36
C VAL A 185 -12.82 10.02 -17.06
N LEU A 186 -11.69 9.89 -16.37
CA LEU A 186 -11.39 10.66 -15.16
C LEU A 186 -10.50 11.86 -15.46
N LEU A 187 -9.43 11.66 -16.24
CA LEU A 187 -8.48 12.73 -16.54
C LEU A 187 -7.77 12.43 -17.87
N THR A 188 -7.85 13.36 -18.81
CA THR A 188 -7.05 13.36 -20.03
C THR A 188 -5.97 14.43 -19.92
N ASN A 189 -4.70 14.02 -19.83
CA ASN A 189 -3.59 14.94 -19.64
C ASN A 189 -2.24 14.27 -19.97
N ASP A 190 -1.32 14.99 -20.61
CA ASP A 190 0.02 14.50 -20.93
C ASP A 190 0.81 13.95 -19.72
N LEU A 191 0.54 14.43 -18.49
CA LEU A 191 1.16 13.91 -17.26
C LEU A 191 0.89 12.42 -17.02
N ILE A 192 -0.22 11.90 -17.56
CA ILE A 192 -0.63 10.51 -17.39
C ILE A 192 0.44 9.54 -17.92
N LEU A 193 1.19 9.94 -18.96
CA LEU A 193 2.30 9.14 -19.51
C LEU A 193 3.45 8.91 -18.51
N GLN A 194 3.64 9.86 -17.60
CA GLN A 194 4.72 9.86 -16.63
C GLN A 194 4.25 9.36 -15.25
N THR A 195 3.00 8.91 -15.13
CA THR A 195 2.45 8.43 -13.86
C THR A 195 3.12 7.13 -13.40
N ASP A 196 3.66 7.15 -12.18
CA ASP A 196 4.15 5.97 -11.46
C ASP A 196 3.03 5.27 -10.70
N MET A 197 2.27 6.07 -9.96
CA MET A 197 1.24 5.64 -9.04
C MET A 197 0.16 6.71 -8.95
N PHE A 198 -1.07 6.29 -8.73
CA PHE A 198 -2.13 7.21 -8.34
C PHE A 198 -2.96 6.60 -7.22
N THR A 199 -3.53 7.42 -6.35
CA THR A 199 -4.36 6.99 -5.20
C THR A 199 -5.63 7.84 -5.15
N MET A 200 -6.76 7.20 -4.87
CA MET A 200 -8.05 7.85 -4.70
C MET A 200 -8.30 8.13 -3.22
N ILE A 201 -8.54 9.39 -2.84
CA ILE A 201 -8.93 9.78 -1.48
C ILE A 201 -10.04 10.81 -1.59
N GLY A 202 -11.20 10.46 -1.04
CA GLY A 202 -12.43 11.25 -1.19
C GLY A 202 -12.71 11.55 -2.66
N ASP A 203 -12.90 12.83 -2.95
CA ASP A 203 -13.17 13.33 -4.30
C ASP A 203 -11.91 13.65 -5.11
N ASN A 204 -10.72 13.34 -4.59
CA ASN A 204 -9.44 13.66 -5.21
C ASN A 204 -8.67 12.43 -5.69
N ILE A 205 -7.95 12.63 -6.80
CA ILE A 205 -6.96 11.70 -7.35
C ILE A 205 -5.59 12.29 -7.12
N TYR A 206 -4.78 11.62 -6.32
CA TYR A 206 -3.38 11.98 -6.10
C TYR A 206 -2.51 11.19 -7.07
N ILE A 207 -1.66 11.87 -7.85
CA ILE A 207 -0.90 11.29 -8.94
C ILE A 207 0.58 11.56 -8.71
N SER A 208 1.36 10.49 -8.55
CA SER A 208 2.82 10.54 -8.50
C SER A 208 3.37 10.45 -9.92
N VAL A 209 4.11 11.46 -10.34
CA VAL A 209 4.58 11.63 -11.73
C VAL A 209 6.11 11.63 -11.74
N ARG A 210 6.72 10.72 -12.50
CA ARG A 210 8.19 10.68 -12.65
C ARG A 210 8.73 11.99 -13.16
N ASN A 211 9.87 12.37 -12.62
CA ASN A 211 10.65 13.43 -13.23
C ASN A 211 11.40 12.90 -14.45
N SER A 212 11.49 13.72 -15.48
CA SER A 212 12.35 13.46 -16.64
C SER A 212 13.82 13.65 -16.31
N ASP A 213 14.12 14.45 -15.29
CA ASP A 213 15.45 14.60 -14.71
C ASP A 213 15.77 13.41 -13.79
N PRO A 214 16.74 12.54 -14.14
CA PRO A 214 17.07 11.36 -13.36
C PRO A 214 17.64 11.68 -11.97
N ASP A 215 18.09 12.91 -11.73
CA ASP A 215 18.59 13.36 -10.43
C ASP A 215 17.47 13.87 -9.51
N LYS A 216 16.25 14.02 -10.04
CA LYS A 216 15.07 14.44 -9.28
C LYS A 216 14.13 13.28 -9.04
N ILE A 217 13.53 13.27 -7.85
CA ILE A 217 12.46 12.34 -7.53
C ILE A 217 11.15 12.76 -8.21
N SER A 218 10.14 11.89 -8.15
CA SER A 218 8.80 12.14 -8.69
C SER A 218 8.13 13.34 -8.02
N SER A 219 7.15 13.94 -8.69
CA SER A 219 6.30 15.03 -8.18
C SER A 219 4.92 14.50 -7.80
N LEU A 220 4.23 15.19 -6.89
CA LEU A 220 2.84 14.91 -6.53
C LEU A 220 1.91 15.91 -7.17
N TYR A 221 0.84 15.42 -7.77
CA TYR A 221 -0.28 16.19 -8.26
C TYR A 221 -1.56 15.75 -7.55
N SER A 222 -2.51 16.65 -7.43
CA SER A 222 -3.89 16.35 -7.07
C SER A 222 -4.81 16.75 -8.22
N TYR A 223 -5.84 15.94 -8.46
CA TYR A 223 -6.91 16.23 -9.39
C TYR A 223 -8.24 16.07 -8.65
N SER A 224 -9.03 17.14 -8.57
CA SER A 224 -10.37 17.06 -7.99
C SER A 224 -11.35 16.57 -9.05
N THR A 225 -12.09 15.52 -8.73
CA THR A 225 -13.16 14.99 -9.58
C THR A 225 -14.44 15.83 -9.54
N VAL A 226 -14.54 16.79 -8.61
CA VAL A 226 -15.70 17.69 -8.45
C VAL A 226 -15.48 18.99 -9.23
N THR A 227 -14.31 19.63 -9.05
CA THR A 227 -13.99 20.89 -9.74
C THR A 227 -13.26 20.68 -11.07
N GLU A 228 -12.90 19.43 -11.39
CA GLU A 228 -12.13 19.03 -12.57
C GLU A 228 -10.78 19.77 -12.70
N SER A 229 -10.20 20.17 -11.55
CA SER A 229 -8.97 20.96 -11.51
C SER A 229 -7.78 20.11 -11.12
N LEU A 230 -6.73 20.16 -11.95
CA LEU A 230 -5.42 19.59 -11.66
C LEU A 230 -4.51 20.63 -11.01
N SER A 231 -3.82 20.27 -9.94
CA SER A 231 -2.84 21.11 -9.23
C SER A 231 -1.60 20.31 -8.87
N LYS A 232 -0.42 20.89 -9.09
CA LYS A 232 0.85 20.34 -8.61
C LYS A 232 1.02 20.71 -7.13
N LEU A 233 1.31 19.72 -6.30
CA LEU A 233 1.44 19.86 -4.85
C LEU A 233 2.90 20.07 -4.44
N THR A 234 3.80 19.20 -4.90
CA THR A 234 5.24 19.27 -4.58
C THR A 234 6.11 18.62 -5.67
N ASP A 235 7.35 19.08 -5.76
CA ASP A 235 8.41 18.52 -6.62
C ASP A 235 9.17 17.35 -5.99
N ASP A 236 9.10 17.21 -4.66
CA ASP A 236 9.91 16.27 -3.88
C ASP A 236 9.05 15.11 -3.32
N TRP A 237 8.28 14.46 -4.18
CA TRP A 237 7.38 13.37 -3.78
C TRP A 237 7.73 12.05 -4.43
N SER A 238 8.59 11.26 -3.78
CA SER A 238 8.74 9.85 -4.18
C SER A 238 9.59 9.06 -3.19
N GLY A 239 9.27 7.77 -3.18
CA GLY A 239 9.89 6.68 -2.45
C GLY A 239 9.01 5.45 -2.65
N LEU A 240 9.59 4.26 -2.80
CA LEU A 240 8.77 3.04 -2.78
C LEU A 240 8.04 3.00 -1.44
N GLY A 241 6.72 2.80 -1.42
CA GLY A 241 5.96 2.79 -0.18
C GLY A 241 5.38 4.14 0.30
N SER A 242 5.63 5.25 -0.42
CA SER A 242 4.99 6.54 -0.13
C SER A 242 3.49 6.37 0.06
N TYR A 243 2.94 6.94 1.12
CA TYR A 243 1.62 6.65 1.62
C TYR A 243 0.78 7.91 1.77
N LEU A 244 -0.45 7.84 1.26
CA LEU A 244 -1.45 8.89 1.39
C LEU A 244 -2.57 8.30 2.25
N ARG A 245 -2.68 8.78 3.49
CA ARG A 245 -3.59 8.18 4.48
C ARG A 245 -5.02 8.68 4.29
N ASP A 246 -5.14 9.99 4.19
CA ASP A 246 -6.39 10.72 4.18
C ASP A 246 -6.19 12.07 3.47
N GLU A 247 -7.21 12.94 3.56
CA GLU A 247 -7.20 14.26 2.95
C GLU A 247 -6.34 15.29 3.71
N ASN A 248 -5.73 14.92 4.84
CA ASN A 248 -4.96 15.83 5.69
C ASN A 248 -3.46 15.63 5.56
N LYS A 249 -2.99 14.38 5.52
CA LYS A 249 -1.54 14.08 5.54
C LYS A 249 -1.06 13.02 4.55
N GLY A 250 0.11 13.29 3.96
CA GLY A 250 0.91 12.36 3.18
C GLY A 250 2.25 12.05 3.86
N TYR A 251 2.81 10.87 3.58
CA TYR A 251 4.07 10.41 4.12
C TYR A 251 4.96 9.86 3.01
N CYS A 252 6.21 10.31 2.97
CA CYS A 252 7.17 9.80 1.99
C CYS A 252 8.56 9.70 2.60
N TYR A 253 9.39 8.84 2.01
CA TYR A 253 10.81 8.77 2.33
C TYR A 253 11.59 9.23 1.12
N VAL A 254 12.38 10.29 1.30
CA VAL A 254 13.27 10.79 0.27
C VAL A 254 14.66 10.21 0.50
N LYS A 255 15.13 9.45 -0.48
CA LYS A 255 16.41 8.73 -0.47
C LYS A 255 17.56 9.62 0.01
N ASN A 256 18.28 9.14 1.03
CA ASN A 256 19.42 9.82 1.67
C ASN A 256 19.14 11.25 2.18
N LYS A 257 17.86 11.63 2.32
CA LYS A 257 17.44 12.85 3.02
C LYS A 257 16.72 12.48 4.31
N GLY A 258 15.73 11.59 4.24
CA GLY A 258 14.98 11.14 5.41
C GLY A 258 13.48 11.00 5.20
N PHE A 259 12.75 10.92 6.31
CA PHE A 259 11.30 10.87 6.33
C PHE A 259 10.68 12.26 6.25
N TYR A 260 9.64 12.40 5.45
CA TYR A 260 8.89 13.64 5.27
C TYR A 260 7.41 13.43 5.53
N GLU A 261 6.79 14.45 6.11
CA GLU A 261 5.34 14.60 6.16
C GLU A 261 4.90 15.71 5.21
N TYR A 262 3.76 15.51 4.56
CA TYR A 262 3.11 16.48 3.70
C TYR A 262 1.76 16.86 4.30
N ASP A 263 1.52 18.16 4.51
CA ASP A 263 0.25 18.68 4.99
C ASP A 263 -0.56 19.22 3.80
N PHE A 264 -1.72 18.61 3.53
CA PHE A 264 -2.58 19.00 2.41
C PHE A 264 -3.29 20.34 2.64
N GLY A 265 -3.49 20.76 3.89
CA GLY A 265 -4.13 22.02 4.25
C GLY A 265 -3.21 23.22 4.02
N THR A 266 -1.92 23.09 4.32
CA THR A 266 -0.93 24.16 4.10
C THR A 266 -0.16 24.02 2.78
N ASN A 267 -0.22 22.86 2.14
CA ASN A 267 0.58 22.51 0.95
C ASN A 267 2.09 22.58 1.24
N GLU A 268 2.50 22.18 2.45
CA GLU A 268 3.89 22.21 2.90
C GLU A 268 4.43 20.79 3.14
N MET A 269 5.69 20.58 2.77
CA MET A 269 6.42 19.35 3.02
C MET A 269 7.53 19.60 4.04
N SER A 270 7.55 18.82 5.13
CA SER A 270 8.47 19.00 6.24
C SER A 270 9.33 17.75 6.47
N LEU A 271 10.65 17.93 6.59
CA LEU A 271 11.57 16.88 7.03
C LEU A 271 11.34 16.63 8.53
N VAL A 272 10.86 15.44 8.87
CA VAL A 272 10.58 15.06 10.27
C VAL A 272 11.71 14.28 10.92
N LYS A 273 12.48 13.53 10.11
CA LYS A 273 13.62 12.76 10.60
C LYS A 273 14.67 12.57 9.49
N PRO A 274 15.89 13.11 9.64
CA PRO A 274 16.96 12.85 8.69
C PRO A 274 17.43 11.40 8.78
N ILE A 275 17.67 10.76 7.63
CA ILE A 275 18.20 9.40 7.54
C ILE A 275 19.23 9.35 6.40
N GLU A 276 20.45 8.95 6.75
CA GLU A 276 21.52 8.66 5.81
C GLU A 276 21.82 7.16 5.85
N LEU A 277 21.69 6.49 4.70
CA LEU A 277 22.01 5.07 4.57
C LEU A 277 23.31 4.91 3.80
N GLU A 278 24.19 4.04 4.31
CA GLU A 278 25.41 3.67 3.59
C GLU A 278 25.06 3.03 2.24
N ASN A 279 25.78 3.46 1.18
CA ASN A 279 25.63 2.99 -0.20
C ASN A 279 24.27 3.25 -0.88
N GLY A 280 23.38 4.06 -0.30
CA GLY A 280 22.24 4.70 -0.98
C GLY A 280 21.56 3.83 -2.04
N GLY A 281 21.27 2.56 -1.78
CA GLY A 281 20.71 1.65 -2.78
C GLY A 281 19.23 1.91 -3.06
N ILE A 282 18.46 0.88 -3.41
CA ILE A 282 16.99 1.02 -3.55
C ILE A 282 16.37 0.96 -2.15
N SER A 283 15.60 1.98 -1.79
CA SER A 283 14.95 2.09 -0.48
C SER A 283 13.46 2.39 -0.62
N GLY A 284 12.64 1.79 0.24
CA GLY A 284 11.22 2.08 0.35
C GLY A 284 10.77 2.14 1.80
N ALA A 285 9.91 3.11 2.11
CA ALA A 285 9.31 3.27 3.43
C ALA A 285 7.82 2.97 3.36
N PHE A 286 7.36 1.98 4.12
CA PHE A 286 5.97 1.57 4.19
C PHE A 286 5.39 2.02 5.54
N TYR A 287 4.35 2.83 5.47
CA TYR A 287 3.72 3.45 6.62
C TYR A 287 2.51 2.61 7.07
N LEU A 288 2.73 1.72 8.03
CA LEU A 288 1.68 0.96 8.69
C LEU A 288 1.03 1.83 9.79
N ASP A 289 -0.06 1.33 10.37
CA ASP A 289 -0.79 2.04 11.44
C ASP A 289 0.10 2.27 12.67
N ASP A 290 0.83 1.24 13.10
CA ASP A 290 1.65 1.28 14.32
C ASP A 290 3.14 1.51 14.04
N TYR A 291 3.60 1.25 12.82
CA TYR A 291 5.03 1.21 12.49
C TYR A 291 5.34 1.82 11.12
N ILE A 292 6.60 2.19 10.92
CA ILE A 292 7.16 2.53 9.62
C ILE A 292 8.24 1.50 9.29
N LEU A 293 8.09 0.79 8.19
CA LEU A 293 9.07 -0.17 7.70
C LEU A 293 9.92 0.49 6.62
N LEU A 294 11.18 0.79 6.91
CA LEU A 294 12.16 1.22 5.92
C LEU A 294 12.94 0.00 5.43
N VAL A 295 12.66 -0.43 4.21
CA VAL A 295 13.36 -1.54 3.54
C VAL A 295 14.41 -0.95 2.62
N HIS A 296 15.67 -1.28 2.85
CA HIS A 296 16.77 -0.88 1.97
C HIS A 296 17.48 -2.12 1.42
N ASN A 297 17.85 -2.05 0.14
CA ASN A 297 18.70 -3.01 -0.51
C ASN A 297 20.00 -2.29 -0.93
N ASN A 298 21.14 -2.80 -0.47
CA ASN A 298 22.47 -2.21 -0.70
C ASN A 298 23.30 -2.94 -1.77
N SER A 299 22.74 -3.97 -2.41
CA SER A 299 23.47 -4.77 -3.39
C SER A 299 23.78 -3.93 -4.65
N VAL A 300 25.04 -4.01 -5.11
CA VAL A 300 25.51 -3.43 -6.37
C VAL A 300 26.27 -4.51 -7.15
N PRO A 301 25.78 -5.00 -8.31
CA PRO A 301 24.51 -4.65 -8.95
C PRO A 301 23.29 -5.00 -8.08
N PHE A 302 22.15 -4.36 -8.35
CA PHE A 302 20.92 -4.62 -7.60
C PHE A 302 20.53 -6.10 -7.72
N ASP A 303 20.32 -6.73 -6.57
CA ASP A 303 19.68 -8.02 -6.40
C ASP A 303 18.69 -7.93 -5.24
N TYR A 304 17.95 -9.01 -4.97
CA TYR A 304 17.00 -9.03 -3.86
C TYR A 304 17.59 -9.62 -2.57
N GLU A 305 18.89 -9.97 -2.55
CA GLU A 305 19.51 -10.58 -1.37
C GLU A 305 19.74 -9.54 -0.28
N ASN A 306 19.85 -10.01 0.97
CA ASN A 306 20.28 -9.23 2.13
C ASN A 306 19.56 -7.87 2.28
N GLN A 307 18.24 -7.87 2.16
CA GLN A 307 17.43 -6.67 2.37
C GLN A 307 17.46 -6.29 3.84
N VAL A 308 17.94 -5.09 4.16
CA VAL A 308 17.94 -4.58 5.52
C VAL A 308 16.60 -3.90 5.77
N MET A 309 15.97 -4.25 6.88
CA MET A 309 14.74 -3.65 7.34
C MET A 309 14.98 -2.91 8.65
N CYS A 310 14.70 -1.61 8.63
CA CYS A 310 14.63 -0.79 9.83
C CYS A 310 13.16 -0.57 10.19
N ILE A 311 12.79 -0.89 11.43
CA ILE A 311 11.43 -0.73 11.95
C ILE A 311 11.42 0.48 12.87
N TYR A 312 10.59 1.47 12.57
CA TYR A 312 10.38 2.65 13.39
C TYR A 312 8.98 2.66 13.97
N ASP A 313 8.80 3.30 15.12
CA ASP A 313 7.46 3.72 15.56
C ASP A 313 6.93 4.89 14.72
N ARG A 314 5.68 5.30 14.98
CA ARG A 314 5.06 6.45 14.31
C ARG A 314 5.64 7.82 14.70
N ASP A 315 6.45 7.87 15.74
CA ASP A 315 7.20 9.06 16.18
C ASP A 315 8.64 9.07 15.60
N TYR A 316 8.93 8.18 14.64
CA TYR A 316 10.21 8.08 13.94
C TYR A 316 11.40 7.65 14.81
N ASN A 317 11.16 6.97 15.93
CA ASN A 317 12.20 6.32 16.72
C ASN A 317 12.50 4.93 16.16
N LEU A 318 13.78 4.62 15.97
CA LEU A 318 14.21 3.30 15.51
C LEU A 318 14.00 2.27 16.64
N LEU A 319 13.20 1.24 16.37
CA LEU A 319 12.92 0.15 17.31
C LEU A 319 13.86 -1.04 17.09
N ASN A 320 14.02 -1.46 15.83
CA ASN A 320 14.90 -2.57 15.46
C ASN A 320 15.46 -2.40 14.05
N THR A 321 16.57 -3.11 13.79
CA THR A 321 17.11 -3.35 12.46
C THR A 321 17.32 -4.85 12.29
N ILE A 322 16.86 -5.43 11.19
CA ILE A 322 16.98 -6.85 10.88
C ILE A 322 17.29 -7.07 9.40
N VAL A 323 18.03 -8.13 9.06
CA VAL A 323 18.37 -8.48 7.68
C VAL A 323 17.50 -9.63 7.20
N PHE A 324 16.79 -9.42 6.09
CA PHE A 324 16.10 -10.47 5.35
C PHE A 324 17.02 -11.05 4.28
N ASP A 325 17.67 -12.16 4.64
CA ASP A 325 18.63 -12.92 3.82
C ASP A 325 17.98 -14.12 3.11
N LYS A 326 16.64 -14.21 3.12
CA LYS A 326 15.90 -15.37 2.59
C LYS A 326 15.45 -15.21 1.15
N ALA A 327 15.53 -14.00 0.58
CA ALA A 327 15.17 -13.75 -0.81
C ALA A 327 16.18 -14.38 -1.79
N ASN A 328 15.69 -14.85 -2.93
CA ASN A 328 16.53 -15.38 -4.00
C ASN A 328 17.03 -14.22 -4.88
N GLY A 329 18.33 -13.95 -4.96
CA GLY A 329 18.88 -12.75 -5.60
C GLY A 329 18.42 -12.45 -7.03
N LYS A 330 17.95 -13.46 -7.79
CA LYS A 330 17.45 -13.28 -9.17
C LYS A 330 15.93 -13.17 -9.29
N ILE A 331 15.19 -13.50 -8.25
CA ILE A 331 13.72 -13.53 -8.28
C ILE A 331 13.20 -12.55 -7.23
N PRO A 332 12.28 -11.64 -7.59
CA PRO A 332 11.72 -10.69 -6.64
C PRO A 332 11.16 -11.39 -5.39
N GLY A 333 11.54 -10.89 -4.22
CA GLY A 333 11.08 -11.29 -2.90
C GLY A 333 11.26 -10.15 -1.90
N GLY A 334 10.80 -10.33 -0.66
CA GLY A 334 10.89 -9.34 0.41
C GLY A 334 9.55 -9.11 1.13
N PHE A 335 9.36 -7.88 1.60
CA PHE A 335 8.14 -7.44 2.28
C PHE A 335 6.93 -7.53 1.35
N LEU A 336 5.88 -8.22 1.82
CA LEU A 336 4.62 -8.34 1.10
C LEU A 336 3.58 -7.40 1.66
N SER A 337 3.15 -7.58 2.90
CA SER A 337 2.15 -6.73 3.56
C SER A 337 2.14 -7.05 5.05
N ASP A 338 1.26 -6.41 5.81
CA ASP A 338 0.95 -6.80 7.18
C ASP A 338 -0.49 -7.34 7.26
N VAL A 339 -0.75 -8.28 8.17
CA VAL A 339 -2.09 -8.81 8.46
C VAL A 339 -2.19 -9.09 9.95
N ASP A 340 -3.23 -8.57 10.59
CA ASP A 340 -3.45 -8.71 12.03
C ASP A 340 -2.16 -8.43 12.84
N GLY A 341 -1.68 -9.42 13.60
CA GLY A 341 -0.46 -9.36 14.41
C GLY A 341 0.85 -9.65 13.66
N TYR A 342 0.84 -9.75 12.33
CA TYR A 342 1.98 -10.25 11.56
C TYR A 342 2.41 -9.31 10.44
N ILE A 343 3.71 -9.31 10.15
CA ILE A 343 4.28 -8.73 8.92
C ILE A 343 4.69 -9.90 8.03
N ILE A 344 4.15 -9.96 6.81
CA ILE A 344 4.26 -11.09 5.90
C ILE A 344 5.36 -10.85 4.87
N PHE A 345 6.17 -11.89 4.66
CA PHE A 345 7.31 -11.90 3.75
C PHE A 345 7.26 -13.08 2.80
N SER A 346 7.91 -12.90 1.65
CA SER A 346 8.13 -13.98 0.71
C SER A 346 9.57 -13.97 0.22
N SER A 347 10.23 -15.12 0.28
CA SER A 347 11.53 -15.34 -0.37
C SER A 347 11.46 -15.21 -1.90
N ASN A 348 10.26 -15.41 -2.45
CA ASN A 348 10.00 -15.47 -3.88
C ASN A 348 8.53 -15.13 -4.16
N PHE A 349 8.25 -13.94 -4.70
CA PHE A 349 6.90 -13.48 -5.07
C PHE A 349 6.22 -14.33 -6.16
N ARG A 350 6.92 -15.31 -6.75
CA ARG A 350 6.31 -16.32 -7.62
C ARG A 350 5.60 -17.41 -6.83
N ASP A 351 5.95 -17.66 -5.58
CA ASP A 351 5.35 -18.68 -4.73
C ASP A 351 4.61 -18.05 -3.53
N LYS A 352 3.99 -18.89 -2.70
CA LYS A 352 3.27 -18.42 -1.52
C LYS A 352 4.20 -17.69 -0.53
N PRO A 353 3.66 -16.80 0.32
CA PRO A 353 4.40 -16.28 1.46
C PRO A 353 4.92 -17.41 2.33
N ASP A 354 6.14 -17.25 2.82
CA ASP A 354 6.88 -18.32 3.48
C ASP A 354 7.67 -17.86 4.72
N TYR A 355 7.59 -16.57 5.07
CA TYR A 355 8.10 -16.01 6.31
C TYR A 355 7.17 -14.96 6.90
N TYR A 356 7.25 -14.76 8.21
CA TYR A 356 6.59 -13.65 8.90
C TYR A 356 7.45 -13.11 10.04
N ILE A 357 7.12 -11.90 10.49
CA ILE A 357 7.53 -11.33 11.78
C ILE A 357 6.28 -11.24 12.65
N ASP A 358 6.37 -11.65 13.91
CA ASP A 358 5.33 -11.39 14.91
C ASP A 358 5.48 -9.95 15.41
N LYS A 359 4.45 -9.11 15.25
CA LYS A 359 4.50 -7.71 15.65
C LYS A 359 4.74 -7.54 17.15
N SER A 360 4.41 -8.54 17.99
CA SER A 360 4.70 -8.51 19.43
C SER A 360 6.19 -8.60 19.77
N GLU A 361 7.03 -9.03 18.83
CA GLU A 361 8.49 -9.07 19.00
C GLU A 361 9.16 -7.73 18.67
N ILE A 362 8.45 -6.79 18.05
CA ILE A 362 8.98 -5.47 17.69
C ILE A 362 9.29 -4.67 18.96
N GLY A 363 10.47 -4.07 19.00
CA GLY A 363 11.05 -3.37 20.14
C GLY A 363 11.76 -4.28 21.14
N THR A 364 11.84 -5.59 20.87
CA THR A 364 12.50 -6.58 21.75
C THR A 364 13.77 -7.14 21.11
N ASP A 365 14.59 -7.81 21.92
CA ASP A 365 15.77 -8.56 21.45
C ASP A 365 15.41 -9.89 20.76
N ASN A 366 14.12 -10.28 20.75
CA ASN A 366 13.65 -11.55 20.19
C ASN A 366 13.16 -11.44 18.74
N LEU A 367 13.20 -10.25 18.14
CA LEU A 367 12.72 -10.02 16.78
C LEU A 367 13.43 -10.93 15.77
N GLN A 368 12.65 -11.76 15.06
CA GLN A 368 13.19 -12.65 14.05
C GLN A 368 12.20 -12.95 12.92
N PHE A 369 12.73 -13.50 11.82
CA PHE A 369 11.91 -14.07 10.76
C PHE A 369 11.54 -15.51 11.11
N HIS A 370 10.24 -15.77 11.25
CA HIS A 370 9.68 -17.09 11.46
C HIS A 370 9.32 -17.72 10.13
N LYS A 371 9.66 -19.01 9.94
CA LYS A 371 9.24 -19.76 8.76
C LYS A 371 7.75 -20.09 8.88
N ILE A 372 6.99 -19.90 7.80
CA ILE A 372 5.61 -20.41 7.73
C ILE A 372 5.69 -21.91 7.44
N GLU A 373 5.28 -22.73 8.41
CA GLU A 373 5.24 -24.19 8.27
C GLU A 373 4.00 -24.67 7.47
N ASP A 374 4.13 -25.86 6.88
CA ASP A 374 3.21 -26.44 5.89
C ASP A 374 1.99 -27.16 6.41
#